data_AF-K1RKS6-F1
#
_entry.id   AF-K1RKS6-F1
#
_cell.length_a   1.000
_cell.length_b   1.000
_cell.length_c   1.000
_cell.angle_alpha   90.00
_cell.angle_beta   90.00
_cell.angle_gamma   90.00
#
_symmetry.space_group_name_H-M   'P 1'
#
loop_
_entity.id
_entity.type
_entity.pdbx_description
1 polymer ?
#
loop_
_entity_poly.entity_id
_entity_poly.type
_entity_poly.pdbx_seq_one_letter_code
_entity_poly.pdbx_strand_id
1 'polypeptide(L)'
;MGGEDPVVLWTRASGLFVPVIFNPQSIWIATITDAATGQLTVSSAAGTGKGNTTLTVNPAKESSSNLYKVKAGTTAPTAAYGQNVRTWSNWDGTSDLAIATGQNVTVAECTSDYRVIRSGSATVTAAT
;
A
#
# COMPACT_ATOMS: atom_id res chain seq x y z
N MET A 1 35.92 -2.18 -74.76
CA MET A 1 36.71 -2.38 -73.54
C MET A 1 36.35 -1.21 -72.63
N GLY A 2 35.31 -1.26 -71.79
CA GLY A 2 34.88 -2.39 -70.98
C GLY A 2 35.72 -2.44 -69.71
N GLY A 3 35.58 -1.45 -68.84
CA GLY A 3 36.15 -1.43 -67.50
C GLY A 3 35.09 -0.87 -66.57
N GLU A 4 34.43 -1.75 -65.83
CA GLU A 4 33.46 -1.35 -64.81
C GLU A 4 34.22 -0.93 -63.55
N ASP A 5 33.87 0.24 -63.01
CA ASP A 5 34.30 0.65 -61.68
C ASP A 5 33.43 -0.05 -60.61
N PRO A 6 34.03 -0.47 -59.48
CA PRO A 6 33.46 -1.50 -58.62
C PRO A 6 32.20 -1.05 -57.88
N VAL A 7 31.17 -1.89 -57.90
CA VAL A 7 30.01 -1.80 -57.01
C VAL A 7 30.48 -2.03 -55.57
N VAL A 8 30.48 -0.97 -54.76
CA VAL A 8 30.66 -1.12 -53.31
C VAL A 8 29.40 -1.77 -52.76
N LEU A 9 29.48 -3.06 -52.47
CA LEU A 9 28.44 -3.79 -51.75
C LEU A 9 28.46 -3.33 -50.28
N TRP A 10 27.71 -2.26 -49.98
CA TRP A 10 27.48 -1.86 -48.61
C TRP A 10 26.50 -2.83 -47.95
N THR A 11 27.00 -3.90 -47.33
CA THR A 11 26.21 -4.65 -46.36
C THR A 11 26.09 -3.80 -45.10
N ARG A 12 25.24 -2.77 -45.10
CA ARG A 12 25.00 -1.92 -43.90
C ARG A 12 24.08 -2.69 -42.94
N ALA A 13 24.56 -3.81 -42.43
CA ALA A 13 24.00 -4.38 -41.22
C ALA A 13 24.22 -3.35 -40.10
N SER A 14 23.09 -2.87 -39.59
CA SER A 14 22.89 -2.66 -38.17
C SER A 14 23.82 -1.64 -37.53
N GLY A 15 23.39 -0.37 -37.50
CA GLY A 15 24.00 0.63 -36.64
C GLY A 15 23.97 0.15 -35.18
N LEU A 16 25.15 -0.02 -34.58
CA LEU A 16 25.28 -0.29 -33.15
C LEU A 16 24.96 1.02 -32.42
N PHE A 17 23.77 1.11 -31.84
CA PHE A 17 23.44 2.20 -30.93
C PHE A 17 24.06 1.89 -29.55
N VAL A 18 25.18 2.55 -29.25
CA VAL A 18 25.72 2.61 -27.88
C VAL A 18 25.23 3.91 -27.26
N PRO A 19 24.32 3.87 -26.26
CA PRO A 19 23.95 5.09 -25.55
C PRO A 19 25.18 5.64 -24.83
N VAL A 20 25.63 6.83 -25.23
CA VAL A 20 26.70 7.57 -24.54
C VAL A 20 26.05 8.54 -23.58
N ILE A 21 26.35 8.39 -22.29
CA ILE A 21 25.97 9.36 -21.27
C ILE A 21 27.11 10.37 -21.17
N PHE A 22 26.94 11.53 -21.81
CA PHE A 22 27.98 12.56 -21.94
C PHE A 22 28.43 13.18 -20.60
N ASN A 23 27.68 12.96 -19.51
CA ASN A 23 28.08 13.37 -18.17
C ASN A 23 27.49 12.46 -17.08
N PRO A 24 28.11 11.31 -16.76
CA PRO A 24 27.53 10.33 -15.82
C PRO A 24 27.37 10.89 -14.40
N GLN A 25 28.18 11.88 -14.04
CA GLN A 25 28.15 12.61 -12.76
C GLN A 25 26.94 13.57 -12.62
N SER A 26 26.16 13.81 -13.68
CA SER A 26 24.90 14.55 -13.60
C SER A 26 23.66 13.67 -13.46
N ILE A 27 23.80 12.35 -13.46
CA ILE A 27 22.69 11.42 -13.23
C ILE A 27 22.67 11.04 -11.75
N TRP A 28 21.53 11.29 -11.10
CA TRP A 28 21.23 10.79 -9.77
C TRP A 28 20.21 9.66 -9.90
N ILE A 29 20.66 8.42 -9.73
CA ILE A 29 19.77 7.27 -9.58
C ILE A 29 19.60 7.02 -8.09
N ALA A 30 18.37 7.17 -7.59
CA ALA A 30 18.02 6.84 -6.23
C ALA A 30 17.11 5.61 -6.24
N THR A 31 17.42 4.64 -5.39
CA THR A 31 16.48 3.58 -5.05
C THR A 31 15.55 4.12 -3.97
N ILE A 32 14.25 4.15 -4.24
CA ILE A 32 13.24 4.44 -3.23
C ILE A 32 12.78 3.11 -2.66
N THR A 33 12.98 2.91 -1.35
CA THR A 33 12.39 1.80 -0.61
C THR A 33 11.24 2.33 0.23
N ASP A 34 10.04 1.75 0.06
CA ASP A 34 8.95 2.04 0.97
C ASP A 34 9.31 1.58 2.38
N ALA A 35 8.99 2.41 3.37
CA ALA A 35 9.14 2.00 4.75
C ALA A 35 8.24 0.80 5.05
N ALA A 36 8.66 -0.06 5.97
CA ALA A 36 7.81 -1.14 6.44
C ALA A 36 6.57 -0.56 7.14
N THR A 37 5.41 -1.17 6.89
CA THR A 37 4.19 -0.82 7.63
C THR A 37 4.35 -1.21 9.09
N GLY A 38 4.17 -0.25 10.01
CA GLY A 38 4.15 -0.59 11.43
C GLY A 38 2.96 -1.49 11.77
N GLN A 39 3.05 -2.20 12.88
CA GLN A 39 2.06 -3.20 13.26
C GLN A 39 1.10 -2.67 14.33
N LEU A 40 -0.18 -2.95 14.15
CA LEU A 40 -1.20 -2.87 15.19
C LEU A 40 -1.66 -4.29 15.55
N THR A 41 -1.76 -4.58 16.84
CA THR A 41 -2.55 -5.70 17.33
C THR A 41 -4.00 -5.25 17.38
N VAL A 42 -4.85 -5.87 16.57
CA VAL A 42 -6.30 -5.65 16.57
C VAL A 42 -6.97 -6.88 17.16
N SER A 43 -7.88 -6.69 18.11
CA SER A 43 -8.73 -7.76 18.63
C SER A 43 -10.20 -7.39 18.41
N SER A 44 -11.04 -8.40 18.28
CA SER A 44 -12.48 -8.26 18.09
C SER A 44 -13.21 -9.06 19.15
N ALA A 45 -14.22 -8.45 19.76
CA ALA A 45 -15.14 -9.07 20.71
C ALA A 45 -16.59 -8.67 20.38
N ALA A 46 -17.54 -9.40 20.96
CA ALA A 46 -18.96 -9.10 20.82
C ALA A 46 -19.25 -7.65 21.26
N GLY A 47 -19.91 -6.88 20.40
CA GLY A 47 -20.32 -5.52 20.69
C GLY A 47 -21.54 -5.42 21.60
N THR A 48 -21.97 -4.20 21.87
CA THR A 48 -23.12 -3.89 22.73
C THR A 48 -24.46 -4.19 22.06
N GLY A 49 -24.54 -4.03 20.73
CA GLY A 49 -25.73 -4.29 19.93
C GLY A 49 -25.63 -5.55 19.09
N LYS A 50 -26.77 -6.21 18.85
CA LYS A 50 -26.81 -7.39 17.97
C LYS A 50 -26.22 -7.08 16.59
N GLY A 51 -25.29 -7.93 16.14
CA GLY A 51 -24.58 -7.77 14.86
C GLY A 51 -23.38 -6.81 14.94
N ASN A 52 -23.11 -6.20 16.09
CA ASN A 52 -21.96 -5.32 16.28
C ASN A 52 -20.76 -6.04 16.87
N THR A 53 -19.58 -5.51 16.59
CA THR A 53 -18.32 -5.90 17.21
C THR A 53 -17.65 -4.70 17.87
N THR A 54 -17.03 -4.93 19.02
CA THR A 54 -16.08 -4.00 19.64
C THR A 54 -14.68 -4.39 19.18
N LEU A 55 -13.93 -3.42 18.67
CA LEU A 55 -12.51 -3.59 18.34
C LEU A 55 -11.62 -2.92 19.37
N THR A 56 -10.51 -3.57 19.70
CA THR A 56 -9.43 -2.95 20.48
C THR A 56 -8.15 -2.93 19.65
N VAL A 57 -7.35 -1.88 19.84
CA VAL A 57 -6.11 -1.65 19.09
C VAL A 57 -4.97 -1.35 20.04
N ASN A 58 -3.81 -1.98 19.80
CA ASN A 58 -2.58 -1.72 20.55
C ASN A 58 -1.37 -1.77 19.61
N PRO A 59 -0.40 -0.84 19.70
CA PRO A 59 -0.38 0.33 20.57
C PRO A 59 -1.48 1.37 20.22
N ALA A 60 -1.70 2.35 21.10
CA ALA A 60 -2.50 3.52 20.80
C ALA A 60 -1.88 4.33 19.64
N LYS A 61 -2.66 5.27 19.08
CA LYS A 61 -2.19 6.15 18.00
C LYS A 61 -0.85 6.80 18.33
N GLU A 62 0.01 6.88 17.34
CA GLU A 62 1.37 7.41 17.45
C GLU A 62 1.31 8.92 17.63
N SER A 63 0.33 9.56 16.98
CA SER A 63 -0.01 10.96 17.14
C SER A 63 -1.52 11.14 17.24
N SER A 64 -1.95 12.13 18.03
CA SER A 64 -3.37 12.52 18.14
C SER A 64 -3.95 13.06 16.83
N SER A 65 -3.10 13.56 15.92
CA SER A 65 -3.49 14.01 14.58
C SER A 65 -3.75 12.85 13.60
N ASN A 66 -3.38 11.61 13.96
CA ASN A 66 -3.60 10.46 13.11
C ASN A 66 -5.06 9.99 13.14
N LEU A 67 -5.47 9.38 12.04
CA LEU A 67 -6.81 8.85 11.83
C LEU A 67 -6.78 7.33 11.91
N TYR A 68 -7.87 6.74 12.40
CA TYR A 68 -8.15 5.33 12.14
C TYR A 68 -9.13 5.20 10.99
N LYS A 69 -8.81 4.27 10.10
CA LYS A 69 -9.62 3.84 8.97
C LYS A 69 -9.88 2.35 9.07
N VAL A 70 -11.10 1.92 8.79
CA VAL A 70 -11.48 0.50 8.88
C VAL A 70 -12.09 0.02 7.57
N LYS A 71 -11.77 -1.22 7.21
CA LYS A 71 -12.40 -1.94 6.11
C LYS A 71 -12.50 -3.41 6.46
N ALA A 72 -13.63 -4.01 6.11
CA ALA A 72 -13.87 -5.44 6.28
C ALA A 72 -13.98 -6.14 4.92
N GLY A 73 -13.67 -7.43 4.90
CA GLY A 73 -13.80 -8.31 3.74
C GLY A 73 -13.88 -9.77 4.16
N THR A 74 -14.10 -10.66 3.18
CA THR A 74 -13.98 -12.11 3.40
C THR A 74 -12.54 -12.50 3.75
N THR A 75 -11.57 -11.81 3.15
CA THR A 75 -10.15 -11.81 3.52
C THR A 75 -9.76 -10.46 4.10
N ALA A 76 -8.66 -10.43 4.87
CA ALA A 76 -8.16 -9.19 5.47
C ALA A 76 -7.75 -8.18 4.38
N PRO A 77 -8.38 -7.00 4.32
CA PRO A 77 -7.97 -5.96 3.37
C PRO A 77 -6.52 -5.51 3.61
N THR A 78 -5.72 -5.41 2.55
CA THR A 78 -4.34 -4.92 2.68
C THR A 78 -4.30 -3.41 2.93
N ALA A 79 -3.53 -2.99 3.95
CA ALA A 79 -3.17 -1.61 4.25
C ALA A 79 -1.66 -1.50 4.41
N ALA A 80 -0.96 -1.17 3.32
CA ALA A 80 0.50 -1.03 3.28
C ALA A 80 0.95 0.42 3.53
N TYR A 81 2.17 0.61 4.06
CA TYR A 81 2.75 1.93 4.30
C TYR A 81 2.61 2.85 3.07
N GLY A 82 2.20 4.09 3.30
CA GLY A 82 2.01 5.08 2.23
C GLY A 82 0.77 4.86 1.36
N GLN A 83 0.05 3.74 1.47
CA GLN A 83 -1.20 3.53 0.76
C GLN A 83 -2.22 4.59 1.15
N ASN A 84 -2.95 5.12 0.17
CA ASN A 84 -4.04 6.04 0.44
C ASN A 84 -5.32 5.26 0.79
N VAL A 85 -5.84 5.48 2.00
CA VAL A 85 -7.05 4.80 2.51
C VAL A 85 -8.21 5.79 2.70
N ARG A 86 -8.24 6.89 1.93
CA ARG A 86 -9.27 7.94 2.06
C ARG A 86 -10.70 7.39 1.93
N THR A 87 -10.88 6.39 1.06
CA THR A 87 -12.17 5.75 0.77
C THR A 87 -12.63 4.73 1.82
N TRP A 88 -11.78 4.40 2.79
CA TRP A 88 -12.15 3.50 3.90
C TRP A 88 -13.01 4.25 4.93
N SER A 89 -13.78 3.51 5.72
CA SER A 89 -14.65 4.08 6.74
C SER A 89 -13.81 4.73 7.85
N ASN A 90 -14.21 5.93 8.29
CA ASN A 90 -13.61 6.55 9.47
C ASN A 90 -14.03 5.79 10.73
N TRP A 91 -13.13 5.67 11.68
CA TRP A 91 -13.43 5.13 12.99
C TRP A 91 -12.76 5.98 14.07
N ASP A 92 -13.47 6.16 15.19
CA ASP A 92 -13.02 6.96 16.33
C ASP A 92 -12.00 6.21 17.21
N GLY A 93 -11.92 4.88 17.07
CA GLY A 93 -11.06 4.02 17.89
C GLY A 93 -11.78 3.35 19.06
N THR A 94 -13.08 3.61 19.23
CA THR A 94 -13.82 3.21 20.43
C THR A 94 -15.25 2.73 20.16
N SER A 95 -15.95 3.31 19.20
CA SER A 95 -17.33 2.95 18.88
C SER A 95 -17.43 1.55 18.30
N ASP A 96 -18.52 0.86 18.60
CA ASP A 96 -18.84 -0.42 17.99
C ASP A 96 -19.04 -0.29 16.48
N LEU A 97 -18.69 -1.36 15.76
CA LEU A 97 -18.83 -1.46 14.31
C LEU A 97 -19.80 -2.57 13.93
N ALA A 98 -20.69 -2.29 12.97
CA ALA A 98 -21.59 -3.30 12.41
C ALA A 98 -20.86 -4.13 11.34
N ILE A 99 -20.19 -5.20 11.78
CA ILE A 99 -19.43 -6.12 10.92
C ILE A 99 -19.78 -7.54 11.33
N ALA A 100 -20.14 -8.39 10.38
CA ALA A 100 -20.59 -9.75 10.67
C ALA A 100 -19.46 -10.66 11.17
N THR A 101 -19.81 -11.58 12.08
CA THR A 101 -18.90 -12.64 12.56
C THR A 101 -18.28 -13.41 11.40
N GLY A 102 -16.98 -13.68 11.49
CA GLY A 102 -16.22 -14.44 10.49
C GLY A 102 -15.67 -13.60 9.33
N GLN A 103 -16.06 -12.32 9.20
CA GLN A 103 -15.33 -11.39 8.32
C GLN A 103 -13.97 -11.03 8.91
N ASN A 104 -13.06 -10.59 8.06
CA ASN A 104 -11.77 -10.05 8.47
C ASN A 104 -11.80 -8.53 8.36
N VAL A 105 -11.56 -7.85 9.48
CA VAL A 105 -11.47 -6.40 9.55
C VAL A 105 -10.01 -5.99 9.65
N THR A 106 -9.64 -4.97 8.88
CA THR A 106 -8.34 -4.30 8.99
C THR A 106 -8.56 -2.89 9.52
N VAL A 107 -7.79 -2.55 10.55
CA VAL A 107 -7.64 -1.18 11.04
C VAL A 107 -6.33 -0.64 10.49
N ALA A 108 -6.39 0.50 9.84
CA ALA A 108 -5.24 1.27 9.41
C ALA A 108 -5.16 2.56 10.21
N GLU A 109 -4.02 2.81 10.82
CA GLU A 109 -3.65 4.16 11.25
C GLU A 109 -2.99 4.89 10.11
N CYS A 110 -3.46 6.11 9.85
CA CYS A 110 -2.94 6.94 8.78
C CYS A 110 -2.76 8.39 9.20
N THR A 111 -1.90 9.10 8.49
CA THR A 111 -1.74 10.55 8.64
C THR A 111 -3.02 11.29 8.23
N SER A 112 -3.09 12.60 8.47
CA SER A 112 -4.19 13.46 8.02
C SER A 112 -4.43 13.43 6.50
N ASP A 113 -3.41 13.07 5.71
CA ASP A 113 -3.50 12.89 4.24
C ASP A 113 -3.91 11.47 3.83
N TYR A 114 -4.37 10.67 4.80
CA TYR A 114 -4.84 9.30 4.64
C TYR A 114 -3.76 8.31 4.18
N ARG A 115 -2.49 8.58 4.49
CA ARG A 115 -1.36 7.69 4.19
C ARG A 115 -1.13 6.75 5.36
N VAL A 116 -1.27 5.44 5.12
CA VAL A 116 -1.10 4.42 6.15
C VAL A 116 0.32 4.48 6.72
N ILE A 117 0.42 4.40 8.05
CA ILE A 117 1.69 4.27 8.78
C ILE A 117 1.75 2.95 9.54
N ARG A 118 0.60 2.49 10.06
CA ARG A 118 0.47 1.23 10.81
C ARG A 118 -0.82 0.53 10.47
N SER A 119 -0.82 -0.80 10.48
CA SER A 119 -2.05 -1.57 10.27
C SER A 119 -2.06 -2.89 11.04
N GLY A 120 -3.27 -3.40 11.25
CA GLY A 120 -3.51 -4.68 11.91
C GLY A 120 -4.87 -5.23 11.51
N SER A 121 -5.04 -6.55 11.60
CA SER A 121 -6.30 -7.20 11.22
C SER A 121 -6.75 -8.21 12.26
N ALA A 122 -8.05 -8.45 12.32
CA ALA A 122 -8.68 -9.45 13.17
C ALA A 122 -9.83 -10.14 12.44
N THR A 123 -10.10 -11.40 12.79
CA THR A 123 -11.37 -12.05 12.46
C THR A 123 -12.43 -11.57 13.42
N VAL A 124 -13.57 -11.15 12.88
CA VAL A 124 -14.63 -10.51 13.65
C VAL A 124 -15.44 -11.52 14.46
N THR A 125 -15.68 -11.18 15.72
CA THR A 125 -16.68 -11.79 16.60
C THR A 125 -17.74 -10.74 16.92
N ALA A 126 -18.91 -10.84 16.30
CA ALA A 126 -20.04 -9.94 16.57
C ALA A 126 -20.97 -10.51 17.64
N ALA A 127 -21.71 -9.63 18.31
CA ALA A 127 -22.74 -10.02 19.26
C ALA A 127 -23.92 -10.68 18.54
N THR A 128 -24.44 -11.75 19.15
CA THR A 128 -25.57 -12.56 18.65
C THR A 128 -26.93 -12.00 19.04
#